data_AF-A0A854QLU3-F1
#
_entry.id   AF-A0A854QLU3-F1
#
_cell.length_a   1.000
_cell.length_b   1.000
_cell.length_c   1.000
_cell.angle_alpha   90.00
_cell.angle_beta   90.00
_cell.angle_gamma   90.00
#
_symmetry.space_group_name_H-M   'P 1'
#
loop_
_entity.id
_entity.type
_entity.pdbx_description
1 polymer ?
#
loop_
_entity_poly.entity_id
_entity_poly.type
_entity_poly.pdbx_seq_one_letter_code
_entity_poly.pdbx_strand_id
1 'polypeptide(L)'
;MSLSDLAETPQSRDGTTIPGAISLTVPTNLIMLPAAAGLVGLSIGFIRGGSRARLRFLVENAHRKPKTVQGWYFYTKTRNYRVFFGALKAGGKYALGLGGATAGFVLVDESVGWAREQVFGPAGEIQDVAQSGPEGSAMKRKAGWRKGEVKWEDGGVAGGLMGLVVGTAYKLPRPLFIRSLIMGIALGSLTSGMQTVQARIGRMREEEERKAKLTDNQQLSSPTAAAAATSALVTEEVAPVMSLSEETKPTEEIIVDRIPGEEEPRSWWESVKSWVGA
;
A
#
# COMPACT_ATOMS: atom_id res chain seq x y z
N MET A 1 -63.83 -20.45 -10.35
CA MET A 1 -62.39 -20.28 -10.63
C MET A 1 -62.26 -19.00 -11.42
N SER A 2 -61.85 -17.92 -10.75
CA SER A 2 -61.80 -16.56 -11.32
C SER A 2 -60.50 -16.33 -12.07
N LEU A 3 -60.56 -15.55 -13.16
CA LEU A 3 -59.41 -15.17 -14.00
C LEU A 3 -58.34 -14.33 -13.27
N SER A 4 -58.57 -13.97 -12.01
CA SER A 4 -57.63 -13.28 -11.13
C SER A 4 -56.49 -14.18 -10.63
N ASP A 5 -56.67 -15.50 -10.61
CA ASP A 5 -55.64 -16.45 -10.15
C ASP A 5 -54.55 -16.73 -11.20
N LEU A 6 -54.72 -16.27 -12.45
CA LEU A 6 -53.72 -16.43 -13.53
C LEU A 6 -52.70 -15.27 -13.62
N ALA A 7 -52.86 -14.20 -12.84
CA ALA A 7 -51.97 -13.05 -12.84
C ALA A 7 -50.96 -13.05 -11.69
N GLU A 8 -50.92 -14.10 -10.88
CA GLU A 8 -49.88 -14.28 -9.89
C GLU A 8 -48.61 -14.73 -10.61
N THR A 9 -47.84 -13.73 -11.04
CA THR A 9 -46.44 -13.94 -11.42
C THR A 9 -45.76 -14.65 -10.25
N PRO A 10 -45.07 -15.77 -10.48
CA PRO A 10 -44.35 -16.42 -9.40
C PRO A 10 -43.31 -15.43 -8.88
N GLN A 11 -43.59 -14.90 -7.69
CA GLN A 11 -42.63 -14.20 -6.86
C GLN A 11 -41.34 -15.02 -6.91
N SER A 12 -40.28 -14.41 -7.45
CA SER A 12 -38.96 -15.00 -7.59
C SER A 12 -38.40 -15.30 -6.20
N ARG A 13 -38.83 -16.43 -5.63
CA ARG A 13 -38.14 -17.11 -4.56
C ARG A 13 -36.97 -17.87 -5.17
N ASP A 14 -35.87 -17.81 -4.43
CA ASP A 14 -34.61 -18.50 -4.65
C ASP A 14 -33.60 -17.71 -5.47
N GLY A 15 -32.64 -17.12 -4.75
CA GLY A 15 -31.35 -16.77 -5.31
C GLY A 15 -30.74 -18.04 -5.89
N THR A 16 -30.82 -18.16 -7.22
CA THR A 16 -30.27 -19.25 -8.01
C THR A 16 -28.78 -19.35 -7.75
N THR A 17 -28.40 -20.16 -6.76
CA THR A 17 -27.07 -20.74 -6.71
C THR A 17 -27.07 -21.76 -7.83
N ILE A 18 -26.59 -21.36 -9.02
CA ILE A 18 -26.46 -22.27 -10.16
C ILE A 18 -25.63 -23.47 -9.66
N PRO A 19 -26.20 -24.69 -9.60
CA PRO A 19 -25.46 -25.86 -9.15
C PRO A 19 -24.33 -26.11 -10.17
N GLY A 20 -23.12 -25.68 -9.83
CA GLY A 20 -21.94 -25.73 -10.70
C GLY A 20 -21.08 -24.46 -10.74
N ALA A 21 -21.50 -23.34 -10.14
CA ALA A 21 -20.66 -22.16 -10.05
C ALA A 21 -19.55 -22.35 -8.99
N ILE A 22 -18.34 -22.69 -9.43
CA ILE A 22 -17.14 -22.73 -8.57
C ILE A 22 -16.73 -21.28 -8.29
N SER A 23 -17.05 -20.77 -7.10
CA SER A 23 -16.56 -19.47 -6.64
C SER A 23 -15.13 -19.61 -6.09
N LEU A 24 -14.14 -19.26 -6.91
CA LEU A 24 -12.75 -19.24 -6.47
C LEU A 24 -12.51 -17.96 -5.65
N THR A 25 -12.37 -18.11 -4.32
CA THR A 25 -11.96 -17.00 -3.44
C THR A 25 -10.46 -16.78 -3.57
N VAL A 26 -10.06 -15.94 -4.53
CA VAL A 26 -8.66 -15.53 -4.69
C VAL A 26 -8.34 -14.40 -3.71
N PRO A 27 -7.26 -14.49 -2.92
CA PRO A 27 -6.93 -13.44 -1.99
C PRO A 27 -6.64 -12.12 -2.71
N THR A 28 -7.16 -11.00 -2.22
CA THR A 28 -6.91 -9.68 -2.84
C THR A 28 -5.42 -9.34 -2.86
N ASN A 29 -4.70 -9.71 -1.79
CA ASN A 29 -3.25 -9.54 -1.67
C ASN A 29 -2.49 -10.30 -2.79
N LEU A 30 -3.02 -11.43 -3.22
CA LEU A 30 -2.41 -12.28 -4.24
C LEU A 30 -2.49 -11.66 -5.65
N ILE A 31 -3.44 -10.75 -5.87
CA ILE A 31 -3.57 -10.05 -7.16
C ILE A 31 -2.84 -8.70 -7.09
N MET A 32 -3.04 -7.95 -6.00
CA MET A 32 -2.58 -6.56 -5.92
C MET A 32 -1.07 -6.45 -5.68
N LEU A 33 -0.48 -7.28 -4.80
CA LEU A 33 0.94 -7.20 -4.49
C LEU A 33 1.82 -7.61 -5.69
N PRO A 34 1.53 -8.72 -6.40
CA PRO A 34 2.31 -9.10 -7.58
C PRO A 34 2.16 -8.10 -8.73
N ALA A 35 0.97 -7.52 -8.92
CA ALA A 35 0.77 -6.47 -9.93
C ALA A 35 1.61 -5.23 -9.62
N ALA A 36 1.61 -4.76 -8.37
CA ALA A 36 2.42 -3.62 -7.93
C ALA A 36 3.93 -3.92 -8.08
N ALA A 37 4.39 -5.08 -7.62
CA ALA A 37 5.78 -5.50 -7.78
C ALA A 37 6.17 -5.65 -9.26
N GLY A 38 5.26 -6.13 -10.10
CA GLY A 38 5.42 -6.22 -11.54
C GLY A 38 5.61 -4.86 -12.21
N LEU A 39 4.84 -3.83 -11.79
CA LEU A 39 4.99 -2.45 -12.30
C LEU A 39 6.33 -1.83 -11.88
N VAL A 40 6.76 -2.05 -10.64
CA VAL A 40 8.08 -1.62 -10.16
C VAL A 40 9.18 -2.33 -10.94
N GLY A 41 9.05 -3.64 -11.15
CA GLY A 41 9.99 -4.42 -11.94
C GLY A 41 10.05 -4.00 -13.40
N LEU A 42 8.89 -3.70 -14.00
CA LEU A 42 8.80 -3.15 -15.34
C LEU A 42 9.58 -1.85 -15.45
N SER A 43 9.38 -0.92 -14.50
CA SER A 43 10.02 0.39 -14.49
C SER A 43 11.55 0.26 -14.41
N ILE A 44 12.05 -0.55 -13.47
CA ILE A 44 13.49 -0.81 -13.30
C ILE A 44 14.06 -1.47 -14.57
N GLY A 45 13.39 -2.48 -15.10
CA GLY A 45 13.80 -3.20 -16.29
C GLY A 45 13.79 -2.32 -17.54
N PHE A 46 12.82 -1.42 -17.66
CA PHE A 46 12.67 -0.50 -18.78
C PHE A 46 13.84 0.48 -18.84
N ILE A 47 14.16 1.13 -17.71
CA ILE A 47 15.27 2.10 -17.62
C ILE A 47 16.61 1.39 -17.89
N ARG A 48 16.83 0.22 -17.27
CA ARG A 48 18.10 -0.52 -17.39
C ARG A 48 18.28 -1.15 -18.76
N GLY A 49 17.20 -1.66 -19.36
CA GLY A 49 17.17 -2.20 -20.72
C GLY A 49 17.38 -1.14 -21.78
N GLY A 50 16.68 -0.01 -21.67
CA GLY A 50 16.79 1.13 -22.58
C GLY A 50 18.21 1.71 -22.58
N SER A 51 18.80 1.91 -21.39
CA SER A 51 20.17 2.40 -21.26
C SER A 51 21.20 1.48 -21.92
N ARG A 52 21.09 0.17 -21.72
CA ARG A 52 21.99 -0.82 -22.36
C ARG A 52 21.84 -0.84 -23.87
N ALA A 53 20.60 -0.86 -24.38
CA ALA A 53 20.35 -0.84 -25.82
C ALA A 53 20.86 0.45 -26.48
N ARG A 54 20.73 1.59 -25.77
CA ARG A 54 21.26 2.88 -26.21
C ARG A 54 22.78 2.85 -26.36
N LEU A 55 23.48 2.40 -25.31
CA LEU A 55 24.94 2.31 -25.33
C LEU A 55 25.43 1.38 -26.44
N ARG A 56 24.80 0.21 -26.60
CA ARG A 56 25.13 -0.71 -27.70
C ARG A 56 24.98 -0.07 -29.07
N PHE A 57 23.87 0.63 -29.31
CA PHE A 57 23.65 1.33 -30.58
C PHE A 57 24.68 2.43 -30.85
N LEU A 58 25.07 3.17 -29.81
CA LEU A 58 26.09 4.23 -29.91
C LEU A 58 27.46 3.65 -30.25
N VAL A 59 27.84 2.53 -29.63
CA VAL A 59 29.10 1.84 -29.92
C VAL A 59 29.09 1.28 -31.34
N GLU A 60 28.03 0.58 -31.75
CA GLU A 60 27.87 0.02 -33.09
C GLU A 60 27.94 1.09 -34.19
N ASN A 61 27.40 2.29 -33.93
CA ASN A 61 27.32 3.38 -34.91
C ASN A 61 28.30 4.53 -34.63
N ALA A 62 29.31 4.33 -33.78
CA ALA A 62 30.29 5.37 -33.47
C ALA A 62 30.99 5.92 -34.74
N HIS A 63 31.14 5.05 -35.76
CA HIS A 63 31.74 5.37 -37.05
C HIS A 63 30.77 5.95 -38.09
N ARG A 64 29.44 5.87 -37.88
CA ARG A 64 28.39 6.34 -38.83
C ARG A 64 27.58 7.49 -38.23
N LYS A 65 28.25 8.57 -37.83
CA LYS A 65 27.56 9.77 -37.34
C LYS A 65 26.86 10.48 -38.51
N PRO A 66 25.59 10.90 -38.36
CA PRO A 66 24.87 11.58 -39.43
C PRO A 66 25.55 12.91 -39.77
N LYS A 67 25.71 13.19 -41.07
CA LYS A 67 26.23 14.47 -41.57
C LYS A 67 25.18 15.35 -42.26
N THR A 68 24.01 14.79 -42.56
CA THR A 68 22.88 15.49 -43.20
C THR A 68 21.64 15.43 -42.29
N VAL A 69 20.71 16.38 -42.48
CA VAL A 69 19.46 16.46 -41.70
C VAL A 69 18.60 15.20 -41.87
N GLN A 70 18.47 14.70 -43.11
CA GLN A 70 17.75 13.45 -43.40
C GLN A 70 18.42 12.24 -42.72
N GLY A 71 19.76 12.19 -42.73
CA GLY A 71 20.52 11.14 -42.03
C GLY A 71 20.31 11.18 -40.52
N TRP A 72 20.20 12.37 -39.92
CA TRP A 72 19.91 12.52 -38.50
C TRP A 72 18.54 11.97 -38.12
N TYR A 73 17.52 12.18 -38.95
CA TYR A 73 16.18 11.63 -38.72
C TYR A 73 16.18 10.10 -38.75
N PHE A 74 16.75 9.47 -39.79
CA PHE A 74 16.83 8.02 -39.87
C PHE A 74 17.64 7.40 -38.73
N TYR A 75 18.76 8.05 -38.37
CA TYR A 75 19.57 7.63 -37.23
C TYR A 75 18.77 7.64 -35.92
N THR A 76 18.05 8.73 -35.65
CA THR A 76 17.26 8.90 -34.41
C THR A 76 16.07 7.96 -34.37
N LYS A 77 15.39 7.76 -35.51
CA LYS A 77 14.29 6.80 -35.65
C LYS A 77 14.76 5.38 -35.31
N THR A 78 15.81 4.90 -35.96
CA THR A 78 16.36 3.55 -35.70
C THR A 78 16.90 3.41 -34.27
N ARG A 79 17.54 4.44 -33.73
CA ARG A 79 17.99 4.47 -32.34
C ARG A 79 16.82 4.29 -31.39
N ASN A 80 15.76 5.06 -31.55
CA ASN A 80 14.60 5.03 -30.65
C ASN A 80 13.88 3.69 -30.73
N TYR A 81 13.74 3.07 -31.91
CA TYR A 81 13.16 1.72 -32.02
C TYR A 81 13.98 0.66 -31.30
N ARG A 82 15.31 0.64 -31.49
CA ARG A 82 16.19 -0.34 -30.82
C ARG A 82 16.19 -0.15 -29.31
N VAL A 83 16.20 1.11 -28.85
CA VAL A 83 16.14 1.44 -27.42
C VAL A 83 14.80 1.02 -26.82
N PHE A 84 13.69 1.33 -27.48
CA PHE A 84 12.35 0.96 -27.00
C PHE A 84 12.15 -0.55 -26.94
N PHE A 85 12.57 -1.28 -27.99
CA PHE A 85 12.50 -2.74 -27.99
C PHE A 85 13.37 -3.37 -26.89
N GLY A 86 14.58 -2.84 -26.68
CA GLY A 86 15.46 -3.27 -25.59
C GLY A 86 14.88 -2.97 -24.20
N ALA A 87 14.22 -1.82 -24.05
CA ALA A 87 13.52 -1.41 -22.83
C ALA A 87 12.33 -2.33 -22.55
N LEU A 88 11.49 -2.64 -23.54
CA LEU A 88 10.36 -3.54 -23.39
C LEU A 88 10.78 -4.98 -23.07
N LYS A 89 11.78 -5.52 -23.77
CA LYS A 89 12.27 -6.89 -23.53
C LYS A 89 12.83 -7.06 -22.12
N ALA A 90 13.62 -6.09 -21.65
CA ALA A 90 14.12 -6.11 -20.30
C ALA A 90 13.01 -5.85 -19.28
N GLY A 91 12.16 -4.83 -19.51
CA GLY A 91 11.02 -4.48 -18.67
C GLY A 91 10.11 -5.68 -18.41
N GLY A 92 9.70 -6.40 -19.46
CA GLY A 92 8.89 -7.61 -19.32
C GLY A 92 9.58 -8.72 -18.52
N LYS A 93 10.89 -8.93 -18.73
CA LYS A 93 11.66 -9.92 -17.94
C LYS A 93 11.69 -9.57 -16.45
N TYR A 94 11.94 -8.31 -16.09
CA TYR A 94 11.96 -7.89 -14.68
C TYR A 94 10.56 -7.85 -14.07
N ALA A 95 9.54 -7.44 -14.83
CA ALA A 95 8.14 -7.46 -14.38
C ALA A 95 7.68 -8.87 -14.03
N LEU A 96 7.94 -9.85 -14.91
CA LEU A 96 7.61 -11.25 -14.66
C LEU A 96 8.46 -11.85 -13.53
N GLY A 97 9.75 -11.52 -13.48
CA GLY A 97 10.65 -12.01 -12.43
C GLY A 97 10.24 -11.53 -11.03
N LEU A 98 10.01 -10.23 -10.87
CA LEU A 98 9.62 -9.64 -9.58
C LEU A 98 8.16 -9.94 -9.25
N GLY A 99 7.22 -9.77 -10.19
CA GLY A 99 5.82 -10.10 -9.97
C GLY A 99 5.61 -11.59 -9.64
N GLY A 100 6.29 -12.49 -10.37
CA GLY A 100 6.25 -13.93 -10.09
C GLY A 100 6.88 -14.30 -8.75
N ALA A 101 8.00 -13.67 -8.38
CA ALA A 101 8.62 -13.90 -7.07
C ALA A 101 7.73 -13.42 -5.92
N THR A 102 7.10 -12.24 -6.06
CA THR A 102 6.14 -11.73 -5.07
C THR A 102 4.89 -12.59 -4.99
N ALA A 103 4.34 -13.05 -6.12
CA ALA A 103 3.22 -13.99 -6.13
C ALA A 103 3.57 -15.29 -5.41
N GLY A 104 4.74 -15.85 -5.71
CA GLY A 104 5.25 -17.05 -5.03
C GLY A 104 5.41 -16.85 -3.52
N PHE A 105 5.97 -15.72 -3.10
CA PHE A 105 6.10 -15.40 -1.67
C PHE A 105 4.74 -15.29 -0.98
N VAL A 106 3.79 -14.53 -1.55
CA VAL A 106 2.45 -14.34 -0.96
C VAL A 106 1.69 -15.67 -0.90
N LEU A 107 1.81 -16.53 -1.91
CA LEU A 107 1.23 -17.88 -1.88
C LEU A 107 1.80 -18.70 -0.72
N VAL A 108 3.12 -18.71 -0.57
CA VAL A 108 3.78 -19.47 0.49
C VAL A 108 3.40 -18.92 1.85
N ASP A 109 3.38 -17.60 2.04
CA ASP A 109 3.01 -16.94 3.30
C ASP A 109 1.56 -17.26 3.71
N GLU A 110 0.62 -17.17 2.77
CA GLU A 110 -0.78 -17.53 3.01
C GLU A 110 -0.94 -19.03 3.33
N SER A 111 -0.18 -19.89 2.62
CA SER A 111 -0.19 -21.35 2.83
C SER A 111 0.40 -21.74 4.19
N VAL A 112 1.48 -21.08 4.61
CA VAL A 112 2.11 -21.27 5.93
C VAL A 112 1.15 -20.82 7.04
N GLY A 113 0.51 -19.67 6.86
CA GLY A 113 -0.53 -19.19 7.79
C GLY A 113 -1.66 -20.20 7.93
N TRP A 114 -2.23 -20.68 6.83
CA TRP A 114 -3.28 -21.70 6.83
C TRP A 114 -2.83 -23.02 7.47
N ALA A 115 -1.64 -23.52 7.16
CA ALA A 115 -1.11 -24.75 7.75
C ALA A 115 -0.93 -24.62 9.27
N ARG A 116 -0.49 -23.45 9.74
CA ARG A 116 -0.38 -23.16 11.17
C ARG A 116 -1.74 -23.16 11.86
N GLU A 117 -2.76 -22.59 11.22
CA GLU A 117 -4.14 -22.57 11.76
C GLU A 117 -4.74 -23.97 11.90
N GLN A 118 -4.38 -24.90 11.00
CA GLN A 118 -4.82 -26.29 11.12
C GLN A 118 -4.17 -27.03 12.31
N VAL A 119 -2.91 -26.73 12.62
CA VAL A 119 -2.14 -27.45 13.64
C VAL A 119 -2.33 -26.84 15.03
N PHE A 120 -2.28 -25.51 15.14
CA PHE A 120 -2.28 -24.80 16.42
C PHE A 120 -3.59 -24.05 16.69
N GLY A 121 -4.55 -24.12 15.78
CA GLY A 121 -5.78 -23.32 15.82
C GLY A 121 -5.58 -21.90 15.28
N PRO A 122 -6.68 -21.21 14.93
CA PRO A 122 -6.63 -19.83 14.47
C PRO A 122 -6.03 -18.93 15.54
N ALA A 123 -5.00 -18.16 15.17
CA ALA A 123 -4.35 -17.25 16.10
C ALA A 123 -4.98 -15.86 16.06
N GLY A 124 -5.23 -15.32 17.25
CA GLY A 124 -5.92 -14.04 17.45
C GLY A 124 -7.43 -14.23 17.54
N GLU A 125 -8.13 -13.14 17.83
CA GLU A 125 -9.58 -13.11 17.74
C GLU A 125 -9.97 -13.45 16.31
N ILE A 126 -10.68 -14.58 16.13
CA ILE A 126 -11.20 -14.96 14.82
C ILE A 126 -12.09 -13.79 14.42
N GLN A 127 -11.69 -13.03 13.42
CA GLN A 127 -12.50 -11.95 12.86
C GLN A 127 -13.65 -12.57 12.05
N ASP A 128 -14.43 -13.47 12.67
CA ASP A 128 -15.75 -13.87 12.25
C ASP A 128 -16.71 -12.72 12.58
N VAL A 129 -16.45 -11.53 12.02
CA VAL A 129 -17.44 -10.44 12.04
C VAL A 129 -18.45 -10.73 10.94
N ALA A 130 -19.17 -11.83 11.11
CA ALA A 130 -20.39 -12.14 10.39
C ALA A 130 -21.62 -11.57 11.12
N GLN A 131 -21.47 -10.87 12.25
CA GLN A 131 -22.62 -10.30 12.94
C GLN A 131 -22.32 -8.99 13.67
N SER A 132 -23.19 -8.00 13.40
CA SER A 132 -23.39 -6.73 14.10
C SER A 132 -22.44 -5.55 13.83
N GLY A 133 -22.51 -5.00 12.61
CA GLY A 133 -22.31 -3.57 12.38
C GLY A 133 -23.58 -3.00 11.74
N PRO A 134 -24.17 -1.88 12.24
CA PRO A 134 -25.32 -1.26 11.61
C PRO A 134 -24.93 -0.80 10.20
N GLU A 135 -25.90 -0.89 9.29
CA GLU A 135 -25.77 -0.67 7.86
C GLU A 135 -24.89 0.54 7.52
N GLY A 136 -23.80 0.33 6.77
CA GLY A 136 -23.06 1.41 6.12
C GLY A 136 -21.53 1.36 6.17
N SER A 137 -20.92 0.61 7.08
CA SER A 137 -19.45 0.42 7.10
C SER A 137 -19.09 -1.00 6.65
N ALA A 138 -19.19 -1.24 5.34
CA ALA A 138 -18.71 -2.46 4.70
C ALA A 138 -17.18 -2.52 4.80
N MET A 139 -16.66 -2.93 5.96
CA MET A 139 -15.26 -3.26 6.15
C MET A 139 -14.96 -4.44 5.23
N LYS A 140 -14.32 -4.15 4.09
CA LYS A 140 -14.05 -5.10 3.01
C LYS A 140 -13.37 -6.33 3.61
N ARG A 141 -14.07 -7.45 3.64
CA ARG A 141 -13.49 -8.76 4.01
C ARG A 141 -12.19 -8.91 3.24
N LYS A 142 -11.08 -9.11 3.95
CA LYS A 142 -9.87 -9.64 3.32
C LYS A 142 -10.23 -11.04 2.87
N ALA A 143 -10.54 -11.22 1.58
CA ALA A 143 -10.61 -12.55 1.02
C ALA A 143 -9.20 -13.15 1.15
N GLY A 144 -9.09 -14.24 1.88
CA GLY A 144 -7.85 -14.95 2.19
C GLY A 144 -8.22 -16.38 2.59
N TRP A 145 -7.27 -17.30 2.43
CA TRP A 145 -7.43 -18.68 2.91
C TRP A 145 -7.12 -18.80 4.39
N ARG A 146 -6.32 -17.86 4.88
CA ARG A 146 -6.03 -17.61 6.29
C ARG A 146 -7.15 -16.81 6.95
N LYS A 147 -7.57 -17.20 8.15
CA LYS A 147 -8.61 -16.49 8.92
C LYS A 147 -8.06 -15.63 10.06
N GLY A 148 -6.92 -15.98 10.61
CA GLY A 148 -6.29 -15.33 11.77
C GLY A 148 -5.29 -14.23 11.40
N GLU A 149 -4.80 -13.52 12.41
CA GLU A 149 -3.82 -12.43 12.26
C GLU A 149 -2.45 -12.93 11.83
N VAL A 150 -1.75 -12.12 11.02
CA VAL A 150 -0.35 -12.33 10.57
C VAL A 150 0.61 -12.28 11.76
N LYS A 151 1.27 -13.42 12.02
CA LYS A 151 2.41 -13.49 12.94
C LYS A 151 3.71 -13.27 12.17
N TRP A 152 4.66 -12.61 12.81
CA TRP A 152 6.01 -12.40 12.28
C TRP A 152 6.75 -13.71 11.94
N GLU A 153 6.46 -14.79 12.67
CA GLU A 153 6.99 -16.15 12.44
C GLU A 153 6.60 -16.71 11.06
N ASP A 154 5.36 -16.47 10.63
CA ASP A 154 4.82 -16.99 9.37
C ASP A 154 5.65 -16.46 8.18
N GLY A 155 6.00 -15.17 8.23
CA GLY A 155 6.84 -14.51 7.22
C GLY A 155 8.27 -15.04 7.20
N GLY A 156 8.85 -15.31 8.37
CA GLY A 156 10.20 -15.89 8.47
C GLY A 156 10.27 -17.28 7.84
N VAL A 157 9.27 -18.13 8.12
CA VAL A 157 9.16 -19.47 7.53
C VAL A 157 8.92 -19.39 6.03
N ALA A 158 8.00 -18.53 5.59
CA ALA A 158 7.71 -18.35 4.17
C ALA A 158 8.93 -17.85 3.38
N GLY A 159 9.64 -16.86 3.93
CA GLY A 159 10.88 -16.34 3.35
C GLY A 159 12.01 -17.37 3.34
N GLY A 160 12.14 -18.19 4.39
CA GLY A 160 13.09 -19.30 4.44
C GLY A 160 12.79 -20.38 3.38
N LEU A 161 11.52 -20.75 3.21
CA LEU A 161 11.09 -21.68 2.16
C LEU A 161 11.38 -21.11 0.76
N MET A 162 11.09 -19.83 0.53
CA MET A 162 11.42 -19.16 -0.74
C MET A 162 12.95 -19.18 -0.98
N GLY A 163 13.75 -18.90 0.05
CA GLY A 163 15.21 -18.95 0.00
C GLY A 163 15.76 -20.36 -0.30
N LEU A 164 15.12 -21.40 0.22
CA LEU A 164 15.43 -22.80 -0.07
C LEU A 164 15.13 -23.11 -1.54
N VAL A 165 13.91 -22.80 -2.01
CA VAL A 165 13.48 -23.03 -3.40
C VAL A 165 14.43 -22.35 -4.39
N VAL A 166 14.77 -21.08 -4.15
CA VAL A 166 15.72 -20.33 -4.98
C VAL A 166 17.10 -20.99 -4.94
N GLY A 167 17.57 -21.39 -3.76
CA GLY A 167 18.85 -22.05 -3.58
C GLY A 167 18.97 -23.36 -4.36
N THR A 168 17.92 -24.18 -4.36
CA THR A 168 17.88 -25.45 -5.10
C THR A 168 17.67 -25.24 -6.60
N ALA A 169 16.77 -24.33 -7.00
CA ALA A 169 16.44 -24.10 -8.40
C ALA A 169 17.62 -23.51 -9.19
N TYR A 170 18.38 -22.60 -8.57
CA TYR A 170 19.56 -21.99 -9.20
C TYR A 170 20.87 -22.73 -8.89
N LYS A 171 20.81 -23.88 -8.21
CA LYS A 171 21.99 -24.68 -7.80
C LYS A 171 23.09 -23.80 -7.19
N LEU A 172 22.71 -22.99 -6.21
CA LEU A 172 23.64 -22.02 -5.64
C LEU A 172 24.81 -22.71 -4.92
N PRO A 173 26.05 -22.24 -5.09
CA PRO A 173 27.19 -22.65 -4.28
C PRO A 173 26.89 -22.50 -2.77
N ARG A 174 27.41 -23.41 -1.94
CA ARG A 174 27.18 -23.46 -0.48
C ARG A 174 27.16 -22.09 0.24
N PRO A 175 28.13 -21.16 0.02
CA PRO A 175 28.09 -19.86 0.71
C PRO A 175 26.96 -18.95 0.25
N LEU A 176 26.58 -19.01 -1.03
CA LEU A 176 25.46 -18.24 -1.58
C LEU A 176 24.11 -18.83 -1.15
N PHE A 177 24.04 -20.15 -0.99
CA PHE A 177 22.86 -20.84 -0.46
C PHE A 177 22.54 -20.43 0.99
N ILE A 178 23.55 -20.40 1.87
CA ILE A 178 23.33 -19.98 3.27
C ILE A 178 22.86 -18.52 3.32
N ARG A 179 23.45 -17.66 2.49
CA ARG A 179 23.04 -16.24 2.41
C ARG A 179 21.61 -16.08 1.90
N SER A 180 21.18 -16.85 0.89
CA SER A 180 19.80 -16.78 0.40
C SER A 180 18.80 -17.24 1.44
N LEU A 181 19.15 -18.25 2.25
CA LEU A 181 18.33 -18.71 3.36
C LEU A 181 18.21 -17.65 4.47
N ILE A 182 19.34 -17.08 4.92
CA ILE A 182 19.36 -16.04 5.96
C ILE A 182 18.59 -14.80 5.49
N MET A 183 18.82 -14.35 4.26
CA MET A 183 18.10 -13.20 3.70
C MET A 183 16.61 -13.48 3.53
N GLY A 184 16.24 -14.70 3.14
CA GLY A 184 14.85 -15.13 3.07
C GLY A 184 14.15 -15.01 4.43
N ILE A 185 14.73 -15.60 5.48
CA ILE A 185 14.17 -15.53 6.84
C ILE A 185 14.12 -14.09 7.35
N ALA A 186 15.22 -13.34 7.21
CA ALA A 186 15.31 -11.97 7.71
C ALA A 186 14.30 -11.04 7.03
N LEU A 187 14.25 -11.04 5.70
CA LEU A 187 13.31 -10.19 4.95
C LEU A 187 11.86 -10.65 5.13
N GLY A 188 11.62 -11.95 5.24
CA GLY A 188 10.32 -12.52 5.53
C GLY A 188 9.80 -12.08 6.91
N SER A 189 10.64 -12.22 7.94
CA SER A 189 10.30 -11.78 9.30
C SER A 189 10.07 -10.27 9.40
N LEU A 190 10.87 -9.46 8.71
CA LEU A 190 10.70 -8.01 8.64
C LEU A 190 9.39 -7.62 7.96
N THR A 191 9.04 -8.28 6.86
CA THR A 191 7.82 -7.98 6.10
C THR A 191 6.58 -8.31 6.92
N SER A 192 6.53 -9.48 7.54
CA SER A 192 5.38 -9.88 8.36
C SER A 192 5.32 -9.12 9.68
N GLY A 193 6.47 -8.78 10.29
CA GLY A 193 6.54 -7.89 11.44
C GLY A 193 5.96 -6.50 11.14
N MET A 194 6.23 -5.95 9.95
CA MET A 194 5.64 -4.67 9.53
C MET A 194 4.11 -4.74 9.43
N GLN A 195 3.57 -5.86 8.93
CA GLN A 195 2.12 -6.05 8.85
C GLN A 195 1.48 -6.12 10.25
N THR A 196 2.13 -6.79 11.20
CA THR A 196 1.68 -6.83 12.60
C THR A 196 1.68 -5.42 13.24
N VAL A 197 2.71 -4.60 12.96
CA VAL A 197 2.78 -3.21 13.46
C VAL A 197 1.67 -2.36 12.84
N GLN A 198 1.43 -2.45 11.53
CA GLN A 198 0.35 -1.73 10.88
C GLN A 198 -1.03 -2.13 11.41
N ALA A 199 -1.24 -3.42 11.67
CA ALA A 199 -2.47 -3.91 12.29
C ALA A 199 -2.68 -3.32 13.69
N ARG A 200 -1.61 -3.23 14.49
CA ARG A 200 -1.66 -2.62 15.82
C ARG A 200 -2.00 -1.14 15.77
N ILE A 201 -1.41 -0.38 14.84
CA ILE A 201 -1.69 1.05 14.66
C ILE A 201 -3.15 1.28 14.23
N GLY A 202 -3.68 0.40 13.36
CA GLY A 202 -5.09 0.47 12.94
C GLY A 202 -6.06 0.37 14.12
N ARG A 203 -5.83 -0.58 15.03
CA ARG A 203 -6.68 -0.79 16.22
C ARG A 203 -6.74 0.43 17.12
N MET A 204 -5.59 1.06 17.37
CA MET A 204 -5.52 2.25 18.21
C MET A 204 -6.38 3.39 17.65
N ARG A 205 -6.40 3.57 16.32
CA ARG A 205 -7.22 4.59 15.65
C ARG A 205 -8.71 4.29 15.76
N GLU A 206 -9.12 3.03 15.61
CA GLU A 206 -10.53 2.65 15.75
C GLU A 206 -11.03 2.85 17.19
N GLU A 207 -10.20 2.60 18.20
CA GLU A 207 -10.54 2.89 19.59
C GLU A 207 -10.71 4.39 19.85
N GLU A 208 -9.85 5.22 19.27
CA GLU A 208 -9.98 6.69 19.34
C GLU A 208 -11.27 7.18 18.69
N GLU A 209 -11.62 6.66 17.50
CA GLU A 209 -12.87 7.00 16.81
C GLU A 209 -14.11 6.51 17.58
N ARG A 210 -14.06 5.32 18.18
CA ARG A 210 -15.15 4.80 19.02
C ARG A 210 -15.35 5.65 20.27
N LYS A 211 -14.25 6.03 20.95
CA LYS A 211 -14.29 6.94 22.10
C LYS A 211 -14.86 8.31 21.71
N ALA A 212 -14.43 8.86 20.58
CA ALA A 212 -14.97 10.13 20.06
C ALA A 212 -16.48 10.07 19.80
N LYS A 213 -16.98 8.99 19.18
CA LYS A 213 -18.43 8.78 18.93
C LYS A 213 -19.24 8.58 20.20
N LEU A 214 -18.67 7.94 21.22
CA LEU A 214 -19.32 7.78 22.53
C LEU A 214 -19.42 9.13 23.25
N THR A 215 -18.35 9.93 23.24
CA THR A 215 -18.34 11.28 23.81
C THR A 215 -19.35 12.21 23.13
N ASP A 216 -19.42 12.18 21.79
CA ASP A 216 -20.36 13.00 21.02
C ASP A 216 -21.83 12.64 21.33
N ASN A 217 -22.17 11.35 21.37
CA ASN A 217 -23.50 10.87 21.79
C ASN A 217 -23.84 11.20 23.25
N GLN A 218 -22.84 11.22 24.14
CA GLN A 218 -23.03 11.61 25.55
C GLN A 218 -23.29 13.13 25.69
N GLN A 219 -22.74 13.94 24.78
CA GLN A 219 -22.97 15.39 24.71
C GLN A 219 -24.37 15.72 24.17
N LEU A 220 -24.87 14.96 23.19
CA LEU A 220 -26.24 15.07 22.68
C LEU A 220 -27.33 14.64 23.69
N SER A 221 -26.99 13.79 24.66
CA SER A 221 -27.91 13.29 25.70
C SER A 221 -27.87 14.09 27.02
N SER A 222 -27.01 15.11 27.11
CA SER A 222 -26.84 15.95 28.31
C SER A 222 -27.36 17.41 28.19
N PRO A 223 -28.48 17.75 27.52
CA PRO A 223 -29.02 19.12 27.58
C PRO A 223 -29.69 19.45 28.93
N THR A 224 -30.01 18.45 29.78
CA THR A 224 -30.73 18.70 31.04
C THR A 224 -29.82 19.14 32.20
N ALA A 225 -28.54 18.75 32.22
CA ALA A 225 -27.63 19.12 33.32
C ALA A 225 -26.95 20.48 33.12
N ALA A 226 -26.64 20.86 31.87
CA ALA A 226 -26.04 22.17 31.59
C ALA A 226 -27.01 23.33 31.83
N ALA A 227 -28.32 23.17 31.54
CA ALA A 227 -29.34 24.18 31.81
C ALA A 227 -29.60 24.44 33.31
N ALA A 228 -29.33 23.45 34.17
CA ALA A 228 -29.46 23.59 35.62
C ALA A 228 -28.30 24.41 36.24
N ALA A 229 -27.10 24.35 35.66
CA ALA A 229 -25.95 25.13 36.15
C ALA A 229 -26.01 26.60 35.74
N THR A 230 -26.62 26.93 34.58
CA THR A 230 -26.78 28.32 34.12
C THR A 230 -27.89 29.10 34.85
N SER A 231 -28.72 28.42 35.64
CA SER A 231 -29.83 29.05 36.38
C SER A 231 -29.43 29.52 37.79
N ALA A 232 -28.20 29.23 38.25
CA ALA A 232 -27.74 29.53 39.61
C ALA A 232 -26.77 30.71 39.70
N LEU A 233 -26.43 31.38 38.60
CA LEU A 233 -25.48 32.50 38.58
C LEU A 233 -26.07 33.73 37.89
N VAL A 234 -27.30 34.10 38.26
CA VAL A 234 -27.89 35.40 37.91
C VAL A 234 -28.53 35.98 39.17
N THR A 235 -27.71 36.67 39.97
CA THR A 235 -28.15 37.75 40.87
C THR A 235 -26.91 38.47 41.40
N GLU A 236 -26.48 39.54 40.71
CA GLU A 236 -26.21 40.84 41.34
C GLU A 236 -25.76 41.88 40.29
N GLU A 237 -26.35 43.07 40.44
CA GLU A 237 -25.83 44.42 40.14
C GLU A 237 -25.45 44.81 38.70
N VAL A 238 -26.23 45.68 38.02
CA VAL A 238 -26.32 47.16 38.14
C VAL A 238 -25.38 47.88 37.17
N ALA A 239 -25.97 48.22 36.01
CA ALA A 239 -25.90 49.51 35.29
C ALA A 239 -24.53 50.03 34.76
N PRO A 240 -24.49 51.13 33.98
CA PRO A 240 -23.99 51.13 32.59
C PRO A 240 -22.79 52.07 32.42
N VAL A 241 -22.35 52.31 31.17
CA VAL A 241 -21.80 53.58 30.62
C VAL A 241 -20.60 53.35 29.68
N MET A 242 -20.77 53.75 28.40
CA MET A 242 -19.78 54.32 27.44
C MET A 242 -18.48 53.51 27.15
N SER A 243 -17.80 53.60 26.01
CA SER A 243 -17.78 54.45 24.81
C SER A 243 -16.83 53.80 23.79
N LEU A 244 -17.05 54.12 22.51
CA LEU A 244 -16.06 54.28 21.42
C LEU A 244 -14.74 53.50 21.47
N SER A 245 -14.46 52.70 20.43
CA SER A 245 -13.69 53.19 19.28
C SER A 245 -13.37 52.09 18.27
N GLU A 246 -13.51 52.51 17.04
CA GLU A 246 -13.12 51.92 15.76
C GLU A 246 -11.60 51.73 15.67
N GLU A 247 -11.11 50.57 15.23
CA GLU A 247 -9.88 50.54 14.44
C GLU A 247 -9.80 49.28 13.56
N THR A 248 -9.68 49.54 12.26
CA THR A 248 -9.36 48.59 11.20
C THR A 248 -7.85 48.50 11.04
N LYS A 249 -7.28 47.31 10.81
CA LYS A 249 -5.95 47.22 10.17
C LYS A 249 -5.72 45.90 9.42
N PRO A 250 -5.36 45.94 8.13
CA PRO A 250 -4.93 44.79 7.35
C PRO A 250 -3.40 44.68 7.22
N THR A 251 -2.96 43.45 6.91
CA THR A 251 -1.70 43.05 6.24
C THR A 251 -0.36 43.39 6.90
N GLU A 252 0.40 42.34 7.28
CA GLU A 252 1.86 42.42 7.38
C GLU A 252 2.48 41.18 6.71
N GLU A 253 3.09 41.43 5.56
CA GLU A 253 3.82 40.50 4.71
C GLU A 253 5.27 40.44 5.23
N ILE A 254 5.70 39.27 5.72
CA ILE A 254 7.02 39.10 6.32
C ILE A 254 8.07 39.06 5.20
N ILE A 255 8.71 40.20 4.96
CA ILE A 255 9.93 40.30 4.16
C ILE A 255 11.11 39.95 5.08
N VAL A 256 11.71 38.78 4.86
CA VAL A 256 12.98 38.40 5.50
C VAL A 256 14.13 39.08 4.76
N ASP A 257 14.78 40.01 5.46
CA ASP A 257 15.97 40.70 4.98
C ASP A 257 17.18 39.74 4.94
N ARG A 258 17.97 39.82 3.88
CA ARG A 258 19.07 38.88 3.59
C ARG A 258 20.39 39.47 4.05
N ILE A 259 20.95 38.93 5.14
CA ILE A 259 22.30 39.27 5.61
C ILE A 259 23.35 38.63 4.67
N PRO A 260 24.37 39.37 4.20
CA PRO A 260 25.41 38.83 3.34
C PRO A 260 26.59 38.29 4.17
N GLY A 261 26.92 37.01 3.96
CA GLY A 261 28.17 36.42 4.41
C GLY A 261 28.04 35.29 5.41
N GLU A 262 27.38 34.18 5.05
CA GLU A 262 27.61 32.87 5.69
C GLU A 262 27.60 31.78 4.60
N GLU A 263 28.56 30.86 4.71
CA GLU A 263 28.67 29.68 3.86
C GLU A 263 27.37 28.85 3.95
N GLU A 264 26.81 28.43 2.82
CA GLU A 264 25.52 27.71 2.80
C GLU A 264 25.57 26.46 3.70
N PRO A 265 24.56 26.24 4.57
CA PRO A 265 24.49 25.02 5.35
C PRO A 265 24.33 23.85 4.39
N ARG A 266 25.35 22.98 4.34
CA ARG A 266 25.38 21.82 3.46
C ARG A 266 24.07 21.05 3.60
N SER A 267 23.32 20.99 2.51
CA SER A 267 22.11 20.16 2.41
C SER A 267 22.46 18.75 2.86
N TRP A 268 21.61 18.16 3.70
CA TRP A 268 21.78 16.78 4.19
C TRP A 268 22.06 15.78 3.05
N TRP A 269 21.54 16.07 1.86
CA TRP A 269 21.80 15.32 0.62
C TRP A 269 23.27 15.31 0.15
N GLU A 270 24.01 16.40 0.34
CA GLU A 270 25.44 16.47 0.02
C GLU A 270 26.27 15.66 1.02
N SER A 271 25.84 15.63 2.28
CA SER A 271 26.45 14.76 3.30
C SER A 271 26.31 13.28 2.95
N VAL A 272 25.12 12.87 2.49
CA VAL A 272 24.85 11.50 2.02
C VAL A 272 25.66 11.16 0.76
N LYS A 273 25.79 12.07 -0.20
CA LYS A 273 26.63 11.85 -1.39
C LYS A 273 28.10 11.63 -1.03
N SER A 274 28.64 12.43 -0.11
CA SER A 274 30.04 12.31 0.30
C SER A 274 30.36 10.96 0.95
N TRP A 275 29.39 10.37 1.66
CA TRP A 275 29.55 9.05 2.30
C TRP A 275 29.49 7.89 1.30
N VAL A 276 28.84 8.09 0.14
CA VAL A 276 28.67 7.06 -0.89
C VAL A 276 29.82 7.06 -1.92
N GLY A 277 30.75 8.04 -1.88
CA GLY A 277 31.99 8.02 -2.65
C GLY A 277 31.74 7.98 -4.17
N ALA A 278 31.44 9.15 -4.75
CA ALA A 278 31.59 9.38 -6.18
C ALA A 278 32.97 9.96 -6.48
#